data_AF-A0A509L7N2-F1
#
_entry.id   AF-A0A509L7N2-F1
#
_cell.length_a   1.000
_cell.length_b   1.000
_cell.length_c   1.000
_cell.angle_alpha   90.00
_cell.angle_beta   90.00
_cell.angle_gamma   90.00
#
_symmetry.space_group_name_H-M   'P 1'
#
loop_
_entity.id
_entity.type
_entity.pdbx_description
1 polymer ?
#
loop_
_entity_poly.entity_id
_entity_poly.type
_entity_poly.pdbx_seq_one_letter_code
_entity_poly.pdbx_strand_id
1 'polypeptide(L)' 'MPTALEKCQQQAKHLPLKERAMLIRALIEELDELDEENLEQLWIKEASRRFQEFKAGNIKARIGADVFHDARTKLKELR' A
#
# COMPACT_ATOMS: atom_id res chain seq x y z
N MET A 1 4.18 28.73 -19.92
CA MET A 1 3.10 28.83 -18.92
C MET A 1 3.18 27.61 -18.03
N PRO A 2 3.20 27.73 -16.69
CA PRO A 2 3.23 26.56 -15.83
C PRO A 2 1.95 25.74 -15.99
N THR A 3 2.11 24.43 -16.11
CA THR A 3 1.05 23.43 -16.17
C THR A 3 0.22 23.46 -14.88
N ALA A 4 -0.99 22.88 -14.93
CA ALA A 4 -1.83 22.75 -13.74
C ALA A 4 -1.11 21.99 -12.61
N LEU A 5 -0.35 20.95 -12.96
CA LEU A 5 0.45 20.17 -12.00
C LEU A 5 1.52 21.02 -11.32
N GLU A 6 2.29 21.79 -12.09
CA GLU A 6 3.34 22.67 -11.55
C GLU A 6 2.77 23.73 -10.60
N LYS A 7 1.59 24.29 -10.92
CA LYS A 7 0.89 25.24 -10.04
C LYS A 7 0.46 24.58 -8.73
N CYS A 8 -0.17 23.40 -8.79
CA CYS A 8 -0.56 22.66 -7.59
C CYS A 8 0.65 22.30 -6.72
N GLN A 9 1.77 21.88 -7.32
CA GLN A 9 2.99 21.57 -6.58
C GLN A 9 3.57 22.79 -5.86
N GLN A 10 3.55 23.97 -6.50
CA GLN A 10 4.00 25.19 -5.85
C GLN A 10 3.07 25.57 -4.69
N GLN A 11 1.76 25.53 -4.88
CA GLN A 11 0.78 25.83 -3.83
C GLN A 11 0.91 24.88 -2.64
N ALA A 12 1.03 23.57 -2.89
CA ALA A 12 1.19 22.56 -1.85
C ALA A 12 2.48 22.75 -1.03
N LYS A 13 3.57 23.24 -1.64
CA LYS A 13 4.82 23.54 -0.92
C LYS A 13 4.69 24.71 0.06
N HIS A 14 3.78 25.64 -0.20
CA HIS A 14 3.53 26.80 0.67
C HIS A 14 2.61 26.49 1.85
N LEU A 15 1.95 25.33 1.86
CA LEU A 15 1.09 24.92 2.97
C LEU A 15 1.91 24.57 4.22
N PRO A 16 1.41 24.88 5.42
CA PRO A 16 1.95 24.36 6.68
C PRO A 16 2.01 22.83 6.68
N LEU A 17 2.93 22.24 7.46
CA LEU A 17 3.15 20.79 7.50
C LEU A 17 1.86 19.99 7.76
N LYS A 18 1.01 20.47 8.68
CA LYS A 18 -0.26 19.81 9.02
C LYS A 18 -1.23 19.78 7.83
N GLU A 19 -1.37 20.90 7.13
CA GLU A 19 -2.24 21.02 5.96
C GLU A 19 -1.72 20.21 4.78
N ARG A 20 -0.40 20.17 4.59
CA ARG A 20 0.24 19.27 3.61
C ARG A 20 -0.06 17.81 3.89
N ALA A 21 0.02 17.39 5.15
CA ALA A 21 -0.28 16.01 5.54
C ALA A 21 -1.76 15.67 5.29
N MET A 22 -2.68 16.61 5.57
CA MET A 22 -4.10 16.45 5.25
C MET A 22 -4.35 16.32 3.74
N LEU A 23 -3.70 17.18 2.93
CA LEU A 23 -3.83 17.13 1.47
C LEU A 23 -3.29 15.81 0.90
N ILE A 24 -2.12 15.36 1.36
CA ILE A 24 -1.55 14.06 0.93
C ILE A 24 -2.50 12.93 1.27
N ARG A 25 -3.08 12.92 2.47
CA ARG A 25 -4.04 11.90 2.89
C ARG A 25 -5.26 11.85 1.98
N ALA A 26 -5.90 13.00 1.72
CA ALA A 26 -7.08 13.07 0.86
C ALA A 26 -6.77 12.59 -0.57
N LEU A 27 -5.63 13.02 -1.13
CA LEU A 27 -5.21 12.59 -2.46
C LEU A 27 -4.91 11.08 -2.54
N ILE A 28 -4.39 10.47 -1.47
CA ILE A 28 -4.18 9.00 -1.43
C ILE A 28 -5.52 8.28 -1.32
N GLU A 29 -6.44 8.75 -0.48
CA GLU A 29 -7.78 8.16 -0.32
C GLU A 29 -8.56 8.18 -1.66
N GLU A 30 -8.42 9.23 -2.48
CA GLU A 30 -9.03 9.30 -3.83
C GLU A 30 -8.36 8.37 -4.85
N LEU A 31 -7.09 8.00 -4.66
CA LEU A 31 -6.40 7.04 -5.55
C LEU A 31 -6.89 5.61 -5.33
N ASP A 32 -7.31 5.26 -4.12
CA ASP A 32 -7.88 3.94 -3.83
C ASP A 32 -9.18 3.73 -4.63
N GLU A 33 -10.06 4.74 -4.72
CA GLU A 33 -11.32 4.66 -5.48
C GLU A 33 -11.13 4.52 -7.00
N LEU A 34 -10.01 5.00 -7.54
CA LEU A 34 -9.75 5.04 -9.00
C LEU A 34 -9.17 3.73 -9.56
N ASP A 35 -8.64 2.85 -8.71
CA ASP A 35 -7.87 1.67 -9.14
C ASP A 35 -8.23 0.39 -8.34
N GLU A 36 -9.32 0.40 -7.57
CA GLU A 36 -9.80 -0.75 -6.77
C GLU A 36 -9.95 -2.02 -7.63
N GLU A 37 -10.54 -1.93 -8.83
CA GLU A 37 -10.66 -3.07 -9.75
C GLU A 37 -9.29 -3.61 -10.18
N ASN A 38 -8.30 -2.75 -10.41
CA ASN A 38 -6.95 -3.18 -10.77
C ASN A 38 -6.22 -3.77 -9.57
N LEU A 39 -6.39 -3.18 -8.38
CA LEU A 39 -5.85 -3.68 -7.13
C LEU A 39 -6.38 -5.10 -6.85
N GLU A 40 -7.68 -5.32 -6.97
CA GLU A 40 -8.29 -6.65 -6.82
C GLU A 40 -7.73 -7.62 -7.86
N GLN A 41 -7.60 -7.22 -9.12
CA GLN A 41 -7.00 -8.05 -10.16
C GLN A 41 -5.53 -8.39 -9.87
N LEU A 42 -4.76 -7.46 -9.32
CA LEU A 42 -3.38 -7.70 -8.90
C LEU A 42 -3.31 -8.69 -7.71
N TRP A 43 -4.22 -8.55 -6.73
CA TRP A 43 -4.34 -9.50 -5.62
C TRP A 43 -4.74 -10.90 -6.09
N ILE A 44 -5.69 -11.02 -7.02
CA ILE A 44 -6.10 -12.31 -7.62
C ILE A 44 -4.92 -12.97 -8.34
N LYS A 45 -4.15 -12.19 -9.12
CA LYS A 45 -2.95 -12.68 -9.81
C LYS A 45 -1.91 -13.18 -8.82
N GLU A 46 -1.61 -12.42 -7.78
CA GLU A 46 -0.61 -12.80 -6.78
C GLU A 46 -1.07 -14.01 -5.94
N ALA A 47 -2.34 -14.08 -5.56
CA ALA A 47 -2.91 -15.21 -4.84
C ALA A 47 -2.82 -16.49 -5.68
N SER A 48 -3.19 -16.42 -6.97
CA SER A 48 -3.10 -17.54 -7.91
C SER A 48 -1.67 -18.01 -8.10
N ARG A 49 -0.73 -17.07 -8.29
CA ARG A 49 0.70 -17.38 -8.41
C ARG A 49 1.23 -18.09 -7.17
N ARG A 50 0.96 -17.57 -5.97
CA ARG A 50 1.39 -18.19 -4.70
C ARG A 50 0.81 -19.58 -4.50
N PHE A 51 -0.46 -19.77 -4.86
CA PHE A 51 -1.10 -21.08 -4.76
C PHE A 51 -0.43 -22.11 -5.68
N GLN A 52 -0.11 -21.72 -6.92
CA GLN A 52 0.60 -22.58 -7.86
C GLN A 52 2.00 -22.94 -7.37
N GLU A 53 2.78 -21.96 -6.89
CA GLU A 53 4.11 -22.20 -6.31
C GLU A 53 4.05 -23.14 -5.10
N PHE A 54 3.03 -23.01 -4.25
CA PHE A 54 2.83 -23.91 -3.11
C PHE A 54 2.49 -25.33 -3.58
N LYS A 55 1.60 -25.46 -4.55
CA LYS A 55 1.24 -26.75 -5.16
C LYS A 55 2.42 -27.42 -5.87
N ALA A 56 3.31 -26.64 -6.47
CA ALA A 56 4.55 -27.12 -7.09
C ALA A 56 5.64 -27.50 -6.08
N GLY A 57 5.48 -27.13 -4.80
CA GLY A 57 6.46 -27.38 -3.74
C GLY A 57 7.62 -26.37 -3.69
N ASN A 58 7.56 -25.31 -4.49
CA ASN A 58 8.58 -24.26 -4.54
C ASN A 58 8.55 -23.37 -3.28
N ILE A 59 7.39 -23.27 -2.63
CA ILE A 59 7.22 -22.56 -1.36
C ILE A 59 6.57 -23.46 -0.29
N LYS A 60 6.90 -23.22 0.98
CA LYS A 60 6.39 -23.99 2.12
C LYS A 60 5.33 -23.19 2.87
N ALA A 61 4.32 -23.90 3.38
CA ALA A 61 3.39 -23.32 4.34
C ALA A 61 4.10 -23.05 5.69
N ARG A 62 3.61 -22.03 6.40
CA ARG A 62 4.01 -21.75 7.79
C ARG A 62 2.82 -21.99 8.71
N ILE A 63 3.11 -22.39 9.95
CA ILE A 63 2.09 -22.52 10.98
C ILE A 63 1.55 -21.11 11.29
N GLY A 64 0.24 -20.95 11.26
CA GLY A 64 -0.39 -19.63 11.44
C GLY A 64 -0.04 -18.96 12.77
N ALA A 65 0.09 -19.74 13.85
CA ALA A 65 0.49 -19.24 15.16
C ALA A 65 1.85 -18.53 15.13
N ASP A 66 2.84 -19.09 14.45
CA ASP A 66 4.18 -18.52 14.32
C ASP A 66 4.14 -17.23 13.50
N VAL A 67 3.36 -17.22 12.41
CA VAL A 67 3.18 -16.02 11.56
C VAL A 67 2.64 -14.85 12.38
N PHE A 68 1.59 -15.09 13.17
CA PHE A 68 0.99 -14.06 14.01
C PHE A 68 1.90 -13.65 15.18
N HIS A 69 2.67 -14.58 15.74
CA HIS A 69 3.67 -14.28 16.75
C HIS A 69 4.72 -13.31 16.19
N ASP A 70 5.37 -13.66 15.08
CA ASP A 70 6.41 -12.86 14.43
C ASP A 70 5.91 -11.45 14.08
N ALA A 71 4.71 -11.36 13.49
CA ALA A 71 4.10 -10.08 13.10
C ALA A 71 3.91 -9.15 14.31
N ARG A 72 3.43 -9.69 15.44
CA ARG A 72 3.25 -8.91 16.68
C ARG A 72 4.58 -8.51 17.31
N THR A 73 5.58 -9.38 17.26
CA THR A 73 6.92 -9.07 17.78
C THR A 73 7.53 -7.90 17.00
N LYS A 74 7.50 -7.93 15.67
CA LYS A 74 7.96 -6.80 14.82
C LYS A 74 7.24 -5.49 15.09
N LEU A 75 5.92 -5.52 15.30
CA LEU A 75 5.17 -4.30 15.61
C LEU A 75 5.58 -3.67 16.94
N LYS A 76 6.09 -4.47 17.91
CA LYS A 76 6.61 -3.95 19.17
C LYS A 76 7.99 -3.31 19.00
N GLU A 77 8.81 -3.81 18.09
CA GLU A 77 10.16 -3.26 17.79
C GLU A 77 10.11 -1.91 17.06
N LEU A 78 9.00 -1.61 16.40
CA LEU A 78 8.75 -0.34 15.71
C LEU A 78 8.23 0.79 16.62
N ARG A 79 7.90 0.49 17.88
CA ARG A 79 7.42 1.44 18.88
C ARG A 79 8.53 1.88 19.81
#